data_AF-A0A831VN90-F1
#
_entry.id   AF-A0A831VN90-F1
#
_cell.length_a   1.000
_cell.length_b   1.000
_cell.length_c   1.000
_cell.angle_alpha   90.00
_cell.angle_beta   90.00
_cell.angle_gamma   90.00
#
_symmetry.space_group_name_H-M   'P 1'
#
loop_
_entity.id
_entity.type
_entity.pdbx_description
1 polymer ?
#
loop_
_entity_poly.entity_id
_entity_poly.type
_entity_poly.pdbx_seq_one_letter_code
_entity_poly.pdbx_strand_id
1 'polypeptide(L)'
;MESISFSDIAIVSCGTLSLELNHLKKEGFLDTDYLIFTTPGLHEDIHELECQLIDRITKAKKKAEKVWWMTPGWIRFRHKVFKGWDKGLANENFPRHTGGAIVP
;
A
#
# COMPACT_ATOMS: atom_id res chain seq x y z
N MET A 1 -25.07 21.98 -4.43
CA MET A 1 -24.26 20.76 -4.60
C MET A 1 -23.06 20.95 -3.70
N GLU A 2 -22.92 20.16 -2.64
CA GLU A 2 -21.71 20.21 -1.82
C GLU A 2 -20.52 19.75 -2.66
N SER A 3 -19.47 20.55 -2.73
CA SER A 3 -18.21 20.17 -3.36
C SER A 3 -17.51 19.15 -2.45
N ILE A 4 -17.24 17.96 -2.97
CA ILE A 4 -16.48 16.94 -2.25
C ILE A 4 -15.02 17.42 -2.14
N SER A 5 -14.46 17.43 -0.92
CA SER A 5 -13.07 17.76 -0.64
C SER A 5 -12.44 16.65 0.20
N PHE A 6 -11.15 16.43 -0.02
CA PHE A 6 -10.27 15.48 0.66
C PHE A 6 -9.10 16.18 1.38
N SER A 7 -9.13 17.51 1.46
CA SER A 7 -8.07 18.33 2.07
C SER A 7 -7.78 17.98 3.54
N ASP A 8 -8.77 17.45 4.27
CA ASP A 8 -8.68 17.02 5.67
C ASP A 8 -8.37 15.52 5.84
N ILE A 9 -8.04 14.82 4.75
CA ILE A 9 -7.77 13.37 4.71
C ILE A 9 -6.31 13.13 4.34
N ALA A 10 -5.63 12.26 5.08
CA ALA A 10 -4.36 11.68 4.66
C ALA A 10 -4.57 10.28 4.08
N ILE A 11 -3.94 10.02 2.93
CA ILE A 11 -4.06 8.77 2.18
C ILE A 11 -2.75 7.99 2.29
N VAL A 12 -2.84 6.76 2.76
CA VAL A 12 -1.76 5.77 2.80
C VAL A 12 -2.06 4.67 1.78
N SER A 13 -1.18 4.50 0.79
CA SER A 13 -1.41 3.53 -0.29
C SER A 13 -0.17 2.72 -0.64
N CYS A 14 -0.36 1.62 -1.38
CA CYS A 14 0.74 0.89 -1.99
C CYS A 14 1.42 1.78 -3.05
N GLY A 15 2.75 1.76 -3.11
CA GLY A 15 3.51 2.52 -4.11
C GLY A 15 3.17 2.14 -5.57
N THR A 16 2.57 0.97 -5.82
CA THR A 16 2.06 0.61 -7.15
C THR A 16 0.95 1.52 -7.65
N LEU A 17 0.19 2.15 -6.74
CA LEU A 17 -0.90 3.09 -7.07
C LEU A 17 -0.41 4.55 -7.13
N SER A 18 0.91 4.77 -7.07
CA SER A 18 1.45 6.13 -7.01
C SER A 18 1.19 6.92 -8.29
N LEU A 19 1.20 6.28 -9.46
CA LEU A 19 0.96 6.96 -10.73
C LEU A 19 -0.48 7.47 -10.81
N GLU A 20 -1.45 6.61 -10.51
CA GLU A 20 -2.88 6.92 -10.56
C GLU A 20 -3.26 7.97 -9.52
N LEU A 21 -2.80 7.83 -8.27
CA LEU A 21 -3.14 8.76 -7.20
C LEU A 21 -2.49 10.13 -7.39
N ASN A 22 -1.26 10.19 -7.91
CA ASN A 22 -0.63 11.46 -8.26
C ASN A 22 -1.29 12.10 -9.48
N HIS A 23 -1.77 11.31 -10.45
CA HIS A 23 -2.53 11.83 -11.58
C HIS A 23 -3.84 12.48 -11.12
N LEU A 24 -4.63 11.78 -10.27
CA LEU A 24 -5.86 12.33 -9.69
C LEU A 24 -5.62 13.58 -8.84
N LYS A 25 -4.49 13.65 -8.13
CA LYS A 25 -4.08 14.86 -7.43
C LYS A 25 -3.78 16.01 -8.40
N LYS A 26 -3.07 15.72 -9.49
CA LYS A 26 -2.73 16.72 -10.52
C LYS A 26 -3.97 17.26 -11.24
N GLU A 27 -4.98 16.43 -11.46
CA GLU A 27 -6.26 16.84 -12.03
C GLU A 27 -7.13 17.66 -11.06
N GLY A 28 -6.75 17.72 -9.78
CA GLY A 28 -7.49 18.44 -8.75
C GLY A 28 -8.69 17.68 -8.18
N PHE A 29 -8.88 16.41 -8.58
CA PHE A 29 -9.91 15.56 -7.98
C PHE A 29 -9.54 15.18 -6.54
N LEU A 30 -8.25 14.83 -6.30
CA LEU A 30 -7.70 14.62 -4.97
C LEU A 30 -6.96 15.88 -4.50
N ASP A 31 -7.65 16.77 -3.81
CA ASP A 31 -7.11 18.00 -3.22
C ASP A 31 -6.38 17.77 -1.87
N THR A 32 -6.01 16.53 -1.55
CA THR A 32 -5.21 16.23 -0.36
C THR A 32 -3.73 16.55 -0.54
N ASP A 33 -3.12 17.14 0.49
CA ASP A 33 -1.67 17.34 0.57
C ASP A 33 -0.90 16.16 1.16
N TYR A 34 -1.61 15.16 1.69
CA TYR A 34 -1.02 14.12 2.52
C TYR A 34 -1.16 12.74 1.86
N LEU A 35 -0.41 12.56 0.76
CA LEU A 35 -0.33 11.30 0.04
C LEU A 35 0.97 10.57 0.40
N ILE A 36 0.85 9.41 1.05
CA ILE A 36 1.96 8.64 1.60
C ILE A 36 1.95 7.22 1.04
N PHE A 37 3.11 6.70 0.66
CA PHE A 37 3.23 5.37 0.06
C PHE A 37 4.11 4.42 0.88
N THR A 38 3.77 3.13 0.83
CA THR A 38 4.70 2.03 1.16
C THR A 38 5.51 1.65 -0.08
N THR A 39 6.66 1.00 0.11
CA THR A 39 7.43 0.46 -1.02
C THR A 39 6.55 -0.50 -1.84
N PRO A 40 6.56 -0.42 -3.19
CA PRO A 40 5.94 -1.43 -4.05
C PRO A 40 6.52 -2.83 -3.78
N GLY A 41 5.74 -3.90 -4.02
CA GLY A 41 6.25 -5.27 -3.94
C GLY A 41 6.37 -5.87 -2.53
N LEU A 42 6.13 -5.10 -1.46
CA LEU A 42 6.21 -5.61 -0.08
C LEU A 42 5.14 -6.66 0.27
N HIS A 43 4.24 -7.02 -0.64
CA HIS A 43 3.34 -8.15 -0.42
C HIS A 43 4.09 -9.49 -0.23
N GLU A 44 5.34 -9.55 -0.72
CA GLU A 44 6.28 -10.65 -0.55
C GLU A 44 7.02 -10.62 0.80
N ASP A 45 7.13 -9.43 1.40
CA ASP A 45 7.73 -9.19 2.70
C ASP A 45 6.72 -8.57 3.67
N ILE A 46 5.90 -9.44 4.25
CA ILE A 46 4.78 -8.99 5.09
C ILE A 46 5.25 -8.29 6.36
N HIS A 47 6.40 -8.69 6.90
CA HIS A 47 6.93 -8.04 8.10
C HIS A 47 7.37 -6.61 7.78
N GLU A 48 8.07 -6.41 6.67
CA GLU A 48 8.42 -5.07 6.22
C GLU A 48 7.19 -4.25 5.84
N LEU A 49 6.18 -4.87 5.18
CA LEU A 49 4.91 -4.22 4.88
C LEU A 49 4.21 -3.73 6.15
N GLU A 50 4.14 -4.57 7.19
CA GLU A 50 3.51 -4.22 8.46
C GLU A 50 4.26 -3.08 9.16
N CYS A 51 5.58 -3.17 9.24
CA CYS A 51 6.44 -2.11 9.77
C CYS A 51 6.21 -0.77 9.04
N GLN A 52 6.24 -0.78 7.71
CA GLN A 52 6.03 0.43 6.93
C GLN A 52 4.62 0.97 7.07
N LEU A 53 3.60 0.11 7.08
CA LEU A 53 2.21 0.55 7.20
C LEU A 53 1.95 1.25 8.53
N ILE A 54 2.45 0.68 9.64
CA ILE A 54 2.37 1.30 10.96
C ILE A 54 3.06 2.68 10.96
N ASP A 55 4.27 2.78 10.41
CA ASP A 55 4.99 4.06 10.31
C ASP A 55 4.24 5.08 9.44
N ARG A 56 3.74 4.68 8.27
CA ARG A 56 3.01 5.58 7.35
C ARG A 56 1.70 6.06 7.94
N ILE A 57 0.92 5.18 8.58
CA ILE A 57 -0.32 5.56 9.27
C ILE A 57 0.00 6.51 10.43
N THR A 58 1.06 6.26 11.19
CA THR A 58 1.48 7.15 12.29
C THR A 58 1.85 8.53 11.76
N LYS A 59 2.52 8.63 10.61
CA LYS A 59 2.80 9.89 9.93
C LYS A 59 1.53 10.57 9.41
N ALA A 60 0.62 9.80 8.82
CA ALA A 60 -0.66 10.30 8.30
C ALA A 60 -1.52 10.92 9.41
N LYS A 61 -1.62 10.26 10.57
CA LYS A 61 -2.35 10.76 11.75
C LYS A 61 -1.80 12.08 12.31
N LYS A 62 -0.53 12.41 12.04
CA LYS A 62 0.07 13.71 12.43
C LYS A 62 -0.27 14.84 11.46
N LYS A 63 -0.82 14.52 10.29
CA LYS A 63 -1.08 15.46 9.20
C LYS A 63 -2.56 15.75 9.00
N ALA A 64 -3.42 14.77 9.27
CA ALA A 64 -4.85 14.86 9.05
C ALA A 64 -5.63 14.15 10.16
N GLU A 65 -6.85 14.62 10.43
CA GLU A 65 -7.77 13.99 11.37
C GLU A 65 -8.27 12.64 10.83
N LYS A 66 -8.54 12.59 9.52
CA LYS A 66 -9.00 11.38 8.83
C LYS A 66 -7.84 10.72 8.10
N VAL A 67 -7.69 9.41 8.28
CA VAL A 67 -6.69 8.60 7.58
C VAL A 67 -7.38 7.51 6.77
N TRP A 68 -7.16 7.53 5.46
CA TRP A 68 -7.56 6.48 4.53
C TRP A 68 -6.36 5.61 4.20
N TRP A 69 -6.55 4.29 4.21
CA TRP A 69 -5.48 3.34 3.98
C TRP A 69 -5.99 2.23 3.05
N MET A 70 -5.33 2.08 1.90
CA MET A 70 -5.79 1.21 0.79
C MET A 70 -5.04 -0.13 0.72
N THR A 71 -4.26 -0.45 1.76
CA THR A 71 -3.48 -1.70 1.90
C THR A 71 -4.13 -2.84 2.75
N PRO A 72 -5.31 -2.71 3.41
CA PRO A 72 -5.74 -3.69 4.42
C PRO A 72 -6.25 -5.01 3.84
N GLY A 73 -6.71 -5.02 2.58
CA GLY A 73 -7.24 -6.22 1.92
C GLY A 73 -6.19 -7.34 1.86
N TRP A 74 -4.95 -7.00 1.52
CA TRP A 74 -3.86 -7.96 1.48
C TRP A 74 -3.54 -8.53 2.87
N ILE A 75 -3.37 -7.67 3.88
CA ILE A 75 -3.04 -8.11 5.25
C ILE A 75 -4.10 -9.04 5.81
N ARG A 76 -5.39 -8.71 5.62
CA ARG A 76 -6.50 -9.51 6.14
C ARG A 76 -6.64 -10.86 5.44
N PHE A 77 -6.43 -10.91 4.12
CA PHE A 77 -6.72 -12.08 3.31
C PHE A 77 -5.49 -12.82 2.79
N ARG A 78 -4.26 -12.44 3.20
CA ARG A 78 -3.02 -13.09 2.77
C ARG A 78 -3.03 -14.61 2.91
N HIS A 79 -3.62 -15.12 4.00
CA HIS A 79 -3.74 -16.56 4.24
C HIS A 79 -4.65 -17.28 3.23
N LYS A 80 -5.54 -16.54 2.54
CA LYS A 80 -6.36 -17.03 1.44
C LYS A 80 -5.63 -16.95 0.10
N VAL A 81 -4.85 -15.89 -0.12
CA VAL A 81 -4.08 -15.71 -1.37
C VAL A 81 -3.05 -16.82 -1.54
N PHE A 82 -2.36 -17.19 -0.46
CA PHE A 82 -1.39 -18.28 -0.47
C PHE A 82 -2.00 -19.66 -0.16
N LYS A 83 -3.34 -19.78 -0.11
CA LYS A 83 -3.97 -21.06 0.23
C LYS A 83 -3.74 -22.06 -0.90
N GLY A 84 -3.00 -23.12 -0.60
CA GLY A 84 -2.63 -24.16 -1.58
C GLY A 84 -1.42 -23.81 -2.44
N TRP A 85 -0.74 -22.69 -2.15
CA TRP A 85 0.53 -22.35 -2.75
C TRP A 85 1.64 -22.89 -1.85
N ASP A 86 2.52 -23.73 -2.38
CA ASP A 86 3.75 -24.06 -1.67
C ASP A 86 4.75 -22.89 -1.75
N LYS A 87 5.81 -22.96 -0.94
CA LYS A 87 6.82 -21.91 -0.85
C LYS A 87 7.53 -21.66 -2.21
N GLY A 88 7.57 -22.66 -3.09
CA GLY A 88 8.14 -22.56 -4.43
C GLY A 88 7.23 -21.78 -5.39
N LEU A 89 5.95 -22.16 -5.46
CA LEU A 89 4.92 -21.49 -6.27
C LEU A 89 4.73 -20.01 -5.89
N ALA A 90 4.87 -19.66 -4.61
CA ALA A 90 4.82 -18.28 -4.17
C ALA A 90 6.06 -17.47 -4.62
N ASN A 91 7.25 -18.06 -4.56
CA ASN A 91 8.50 -17.41 -4.97
C ASN A 91 8.63 -17.25 -6.49
N GLU A 92 8.03 -18.15 -7.28
CA GLU A 92 8.02 -18.05 -8.75
C GLU A 92 7.09 -16.93 -9.24
N ASN A 93 5.92 -16.79 -8.63
CA ASN A 93 4.91 -15.81 -9.03
C ASN A 93 5.18 -14.41 -8.46
N PHE A 94 5.91 -14.32 -7.36
CA PHE A 94 6.33 -13.07 -6.75
C PHE A 94 7.84 -13.11 -6.52
N PRO A 95 8.64 -12.80 -7.55
CA PRO A 95 10.10 -12.84 -7.46
C PRO A 95 10.61 -11.57 -6.80
N ARG A 96 11.04 -11.71 -5.54
CA ARG A 96 11.48 -10.61 -4.67
C ARG A 96 12.27 -9.56 -5.40
N HIS A 97 13.30 -9.93 -6.17
CA HIS A 97 13.93 -9.04 -7.14
C HIS A 97 14.59 -9.88 -8.26
N THR A 98 13.98 -9.94 -9.46
CA THR A 98 14.56 -10.40 -10.76
C THR A 98 14.96 -11.87 -10.99
N GLY A 99 14.60 -12.82 -10.14
CA GLY A 99 14.71 -14.25 -10.46
C GLY A 99 15.39 -15.06 -9.38
N GLY A 100 14.66 -16.06 -8.87
CA GLY A 100 15.17 -17.15 -8.06
C GLY A 100 15.66 -16.75 -6.67
N ALA A 101 14.76 -16.74 -5.68
CA ALA A 101 15.17 -16.81 -4.29
C ALA A 101 15.38 -18.28 -3.89
N ILE A 102 16.63 -18.73 -3.85
CA ILE A 102 17.02 -19.91 -3.06
C ILE A 102 16.90 -19.51 -1.59
N VAL A 103 16.11 -20.25 -0.84
CA VAL A 103 15.99 -20.11 0.62
C VAL A 103 16.70 -21.30 1.25
N PRO A 104 17.70 -21.12 2.14
CA PRO A 104 18.25 -22.23 2.93
C PRO A 104 17.23 -22.78 3.92
#